data_AF-A0A075WDD3-F1
#
_entry.id   AF-A0A075WDD3-F1
#
_cell.length_a   1.000
_cell.length_b   1.000
_cell.length_c   1.000
_cell.angle_alpha   90.00
_cell.angle_beta   90.00
_cell.angle_gamma   90.00
#
_symmetry.space_group_name_H-M   'P 1'
#
loop_
_entity.id
_entity.type
_entity.pdbx_description
1 polymer ?
#
loop_
_entity_poly.entity_id
_entity_poly.type
_entity_poly.pdbx_seq_one_letter_code
_entity_poly.pdbx_strand_id
1 'polypeptide(L)'
;MRLPVIADLRVQKFKTLKKAVKKLEKDGIKEALARNGIKPVDKAVIMLKILLVSLFFRLELSYFVEELKRDKLENFLIYPEFLI
;
A
#
# COMPACT_ATOMS: atom_id res chain seq x y z
N MET A 1 2.42 7.00 23.45
CA MET A 1 3.08 6.18 22.40
C MET A 1 2.00 5.46 21.62
N ARG A 2 1.98 5.58 20.29
CA ARG A 2 1.07 4.79 19.43
C ARG A 2 1.70 3.41 19.19
N LEU A 3 0.87 2.36 19.17
CA LEU A 3 1.34 0.99 18.96
C LEU A 3 1.84 0.82 17.52
N PRO A 4 2.98 0.15 17.30
CA PRO A 4 3.54 -0.05 15.97
C PRO A 4 2.60 -0.91 15.12
N VAL A 5 2.55 -0.62 13.83
CA VAL A 5 1.75 -1.40 12.88
C VAL A 5 2.51 -2.67 12.53
N ILE A 6 1.88 -3.83 12.75
CA ILE A 6 2.46 -5.14 12.41
C ILE A 6 1.55 -5.80 11.37
N ALA A 7 2.08 -6.01 10.17
CA ALA A 7 1.43 -6.77 9.11
C ALA A 7 1.89 -8.24 9.15
N ASP A 8 0.95 -9.17 9.11
CA ASP A 8 1.24 -10.62 9.14
C ASP A 8 0.50 -11.36 8.01
N LEU A 9 1.22 -11.77 6.97
CA LEU A 9 0.59 -12.46 5.84
C LEU A 9 0.00 -13.84 6.19
N ARG A 10 0.23 -14.39 7.39
CA ARG A 10 -0.48 -15.58 7.88
C ARG A 10 -1.95 -15.28 8.16
N VAL A 11 -2.29 -14.03 8.48
CA VAL A 11 -3.66 -13.58 8.74
C VAL A 11 -4.38 -13.27 7.43
N GLN A 12 -5.57 -13.83 7.25
CA GLN A 12 -6.37 -13.72 6.02
C GLN A 12 -6.66 -12.27 5.62
N LYS A 13 -6.93 -11.39 6.59
CA LYS A 13 -7.20 -9.96 6.37
C LYS A 13 -6.05 -9.29 5.60
N PHE A 14 -4.80 -9.57 5.99
CA PHE A 14 -3.60 -9.01 5.34
C PHE A 14 -3.33 -9.64 3.97
N LYS A 15 -3.67 -10.91 3.76
CA LYS A 15 -3.66 -11.53 2.41
C LYS A 15 -4.62 -10.81 1.46
N THR A 16 -5.83 -10.46 1.93
CA THR A 16 -6.81 -9.72 1.12
C THR A 16 -6.31 -8.32 0.78
N LEU A 17 -5.73 -7.61 1.76
CA LEU A 17 -5.13 -6.29 1.54
C LEU A 17 -4.02 -6.35 0.48
N LYS A 18 -3.10 -7.32 0.56
CA LYS A 18 -2.05 -7.52 -0.44
C LYS A 18 -2.63 -7.69 -1.85
N LYS A 19 -3.69 -8.49 -2.01
CA LYS A 19 -4.37 -8.68 -3.31
C LYS A 19 -4.99 -7.37 -3.82
N ALA A 20 -5.59 -6.57 -2.95
CA ALA A 20 -6.18 -5.29 -3.33
C ALA A 20 -5.11 -4.27 -3.77
N VAL A 21 -4.03 -4.14 -3.00
CA VAL A 21 -2.89 -3.26 -3.30
C VAL A 21 -2.24 -3.64 -4.63
N LYS A 22 -2.01 -4.94 -4.90
CA LYS A 22 -1.46 -5.41 -6.18
C LYS A 22 -2.35 -5.10 -7.38
N LYS A 23 -3.68 -5.05 -7.22
CA LYS A 23 -4.58 -4.68 -8.32
C LYS A 23 -4.31 -3.27 -8.84
N LEU A 24 -3.83 -2.35 -7.99
CA LEU A 24 -3.52 -0.97 -8.36
C LEU A 24 -2.30 -0.86 -9.29
N GLU A 25 -1.45 -1.89 -9.34
CA GLU A 25 -0.27 -1.93 -10.20
C GLU A 25 -0.57 -2.39 -11.63
N LYS A 26 -1.78 -2.91 -11.89
CA LYS A 26 -2.16 -3.41 -13.21
C LYS A 26 -2.12 -2.30 -14.25
N ASP A 27 -1.66 -2.63 -15.46
CA ASP A 27 -1.55 -1.68 -16.57
C ASP A 27 -2.87 -0.98 -16.86
N GLY A 28 -4.01 -1.68 -16.82
CA GLY A 28 -5.31 -1.06 -17.00
C GLY A 28 -5.65 0.05 -15.99
N ILE A 29 -5.20 -0.06 -14.73
CA ILE A 29 -5.34 1.01 -13.72
C ILE A 29 -4.40 2.17 -14.05
N LYS A 30 -3.14 1.86 -14.37
CA LYS A 30 -2.13 2.86 -14.73
C LYS A 30 -2.53 3.67 -15.97
N GLU A 31 -3.04 2.98 -16.99
CA GLU A 31 -3.58 3.58 -18.20
C GLU A 31 -4.80 4.45 -17.88
N ALA A 32 -5.73 3.97 -17.04
CA ALA A 32 -6.87 4.78 -16.63
C ALA A 32 -6.44 6.08 -15.94
N LEU A 33 -5.45 6.02 -15.03
CA LEU A 33 -4.87 7.20 -14.40
C LEU A 33 -4.26 8.16 -15.45
N ALA A 34 -3.45 7.62 -16.38
CA ALA A 34 -2.82 8.41 -17.43
C ALA A 34 -3.83 9.09 -18.36
N ARG A 35 -4.87 8.37 -18.78
CA ARG A 35 -5.96 8.86 -19.64
C ARG A 35 -6.76 9.97 -18.97
N ASN A 36 -6.91 9.91 -17.64
CA ASN A 36 -7.55 10.96 -16.85
C ASN A 36 -6.59 12.11 -16.47
N GLY A 37 -5.41 12.18 -17.07
CA GLY A 37 -4.45 13.27 -16.85
C GLY A 37 -3.68 13.20 -15.54
N ILE A 38 -3.82 12.12 -14.75
CA ILE A 38 -3.11 11.96 -13.49
C ILE A 38 -1.66 11.54 -13.78
N LYS A 39 -0.73 12.48 -13.56
CA LYS A 39 0.71 12.28 -13.78
C LYS A 39 1.51 12.89 -12.63
N PRO A 40 2.64 12.29 -12.23
CA PRO A 40 3.18 11.03 -12.75
C PRO A 40 2.43 9.80 -12.20
N VAL A 41 2.11 8.85 -13.09
CA VAL A 41 1.24 7.69 -12.80
C VAL A 41 1.79 6.83 -11.66
N ASP A 42 3.09 6.55 -11.65
CA ASP A 42 3.68 5.70 -10.61
C ASP A 42 3.58 6.32 -9.22
N LYS A 43 3.72 7.65 -9.09
CA LYS A 43 3.49 8.33 -7.81
C LYS A 43 2.03 8.23 -7.39
N ALA A 44 1.09 8.40 -8.32
CA ALA A 44 -0.33 8.28 -8.02
C ALA A 44 -0.70 6.86 -7.53
N VAL A 45 -0.14 5.82 -8.16
CA VAL A 45 -0.29 4.43 -7.71
C VAL A 45 0.24 4.26 -6.29
N ILE A 46 1.44 4.77 -5.99
CA ILE A 46 2.02 4.71 -4.64
C ILE A 46 1.11 5.41 -3.63
N MET A 47 0.62 6.62 -3.93
CA MET A 47 -0.28 7.37 -3.04
C MET A 47 -1.59 6.63 -2.79
N LEU A 48 -2.16 5.98 -3.81
CA LEU A 48 -3.38 5.17 -3.67
C LEU A 48 -3.15 3.94 -2.78
N LYS A 49 -1.99 3.28 -2.88
CA LYS A 49 -1.63 2.19 -1.99
C LYS A 49 -1.51 2.67 -0.53
N ILE A 50 -0.84 3.80 -0.31
CA ILE A 50 -0.68 4.41 1.02
C ILE A 50 -2.06 4.72 1.62
N LEU A 51 -2.93 5.37 0.85
CA LEU A 51 -4.29 5.71 1.27
C LEU A 51 -5.08 4.44 1.62
N LEU A 52 -5.12 3.44 0.74
CA LEU A 52 -5.86 2.20 0.95
C LEU A 52 -5.41 1.47 2.23
N VAL A 53 -4.10 1.41 2.46
CA VAL A 53 -3.53 0.71 3.61
C VAL A 53 -3.80 1.50 4.90
N SER A 54 -3.65 2.82 4.89
CA SER A 54 -4.00 3.66 6.05
C SER A 54 -5.46 3.49 6.46
N LEU A 55 -6.40 3.46 5.51
CA LEU A 55 -7.83 3.24 5.75
C LEU A 55 -8.09 1.84 6.33
N PHE A 56 -7.40 0.82 5.82
CA PHE A 56 -7.54 -0.56 6.29
C PHE A 56 -7.14 -0.73 7.76
N PHE A 57 -6.08 -0.04 8.18
CA PHE A 57 -5.62 -0.02 9.57
C PHE A 57 -6.31 1.05 10.42
N ARG A 58 -7.17 1.89 9.83
CA ARG A 58 -7.83 3.04 10.47
C ARG A 58 -6.81 3.99 11.10
N LEU A 59 -5.74 4.27 10.37
CA LEU A 59 -4.66 5.14 10.82
C LEU A 59 -4.78 6.50 10.14
N GLU A 60 -4.40 7.53 10.89
CA GLU A 60 -4.12 8.84 10.30
C GLU A 60 -3.00 8.72 9.27
N LEU A 61 -3.14 9.40 8.12
CA LEU A 61 -2.16 9.34 7.04
C LEU A 61 -0.77 9.79 7.48
N SER A 62 -0.68 10.85 8.30
CA SER A 62 0.58 11.34 8.85
C SER A 62 1.31 10.26 9.64
N TYR A 63 0.60 9.60 10.55
CA TYR A 63 1.14 8.50 11.33
C TYR A 63 1.51 7.28 10.47
N PHE A 64 0.70 6.96 9.47
CA PHE A 64 1.02 5.87 8.56
C PHE A 64 2.30 6.14 7.76
N VAL A 65 2.50 7.39 7.29
CA VAL A 65 3.73 7.80 6.60
C VAL A 65 4.95 7.74 7.54
N GLU A 66 4.79 8.05 8.82
CA GLU A 66 5.83 7.85 9.83
C GLU A 66 6.15 6.36 10.01
N GLU A 67 5.12 5.51 10.10
CA GLU A 67 5.30 4.05 10.23
C GLU A 67 5.92 3.42 8.98
N LEU A 68 5.74 4.00 7.79
CA LEU A 68 6.40 3.54 6.57
C LEU A 68 7.92 3.69 6.60
N LYS A 69 8.46 4.57 7.45
CA LYS A 69 9.91 4.69 7.66
C LYS A 69 10.47 3.55 8.52
N ARG A 70 9.62 2.65 9.02
CA ARG A 70 10.03 1.44 9.74
C ARG A 70 10.09 0.26 8.77
N ASP A 71 11.20 -0.47 8.75
CA ASP A 71 11.49 -1.58 7.82
C ASP A 71 10.33 -2.58 7.64
N LYS A 72 9.56 -2.88 8.70
CA LYS A 72 8.48 -3.88 8.65
C LYS A 72 7.33 -3.50 7.72
N LEU A 73 7.00 -2.20 7.63
CA LEU A 73 5.86 -1.72 6.86
C LEU A 73 6.25 -1.32 5.44
N GLU A 74 7.45 -0.78 5.27
CA GLU A 74 8.05 -0.55 3.96
C GLU A 74 8.13 -1.85 3.15
N ASN A 75 8.60 -2.92 3.78
CA ASN A 75 8.67 -4.24 3.16
C ASN A 75 7.30 -4.78 2.72
N PHE A 76 6.23 -4.42 3.44
CA PHE A 76 4.86 -4.82 3.09
C PHE A 76 4.32 -4.09 1.84
N LEU A 77 4.78 -2.87 1.57
CA LEU A 77 4.32 -2.06 0.43
C LEU A 77 5.17 -2.19 -0.83
N ILE A 78 6.47 -2.44 -0.70
CA ILE A 78 7.45 -2.35 -1.80
C ILE A 78 7.75 -3.71 -2.44
N TYR A 79 7.64 -4.84 -1.72
CA TYR A 79 8.15 -6.11 -2.25
C TYR A 79 7.11 -7.02 -2.94
N PRO A 80 7.41 -7.55 -4.14
CA PRO A 80 6.75 -8.72 -4.71
C PRO A 80 7.02 -10.00 -3.89
N GLU A 81 8.16 -10.04 -3.18
CA GLU A 81 8.84 -11.23 -2.60
C GLU A 81 8.77 -11.40 -1.06
N PHE A 82 7.58 -11.35 -0.47
CA PHE A 82 7.27 -12.43 0.50
C PHE A 82 6.96 -13.73 -0.30
N LEU A 83 7.91 -14.09 -1.19
CA LEU A 83 7.98 -15.22 -2.11
C LEU A 83 9.07 -16.16 -1.57
N ILE A 84 8.79 -16.76 -0.42
CA ILE A 84 9.03 -18.17 -0.12
C ILE A 84 7.79 -18.61 0.67
#